data_AF-A0A835RJP0-F1
#
_entry.id   AF-A0A835RJP0-F1
#
_cell.length_a   1.000
_cell.length_b   1.000
_cell.length_c   1.000
_cell.angle_alpha   90.00
_cell.angle_beta   90.00
_cell.angle_gamma   90.00
#
_symmetry.space_group_name_H-M   'P 1'
#
loop_
_entity.id
_entity.type
_entity.pdbx_description
1 polymer ?
#
loop_
_entity_poly.entity_id
_entity_poly.type
_entity_poly.pdbx_seq_one_letter_code
_entity_poly.pdbx_strand_id
1 'polypeptide(L)'
;MASFNSLAPTSEKQAPGKTGLPVWMLGLGNGHWDDDIFRLLAFLFHQGVLDEQFMQLHQLQDESSPNFVSEVISIYFRESEKLLRNLRALLADQECTDYRKLGCHLNHLVGSSSSIGANRVRNVCVAFRAASERYNRPGCLRSLAVLEHEYCFLKNKLHELFQMEQQRVMVAGVRYQPLI
;
A
#
# COMPACT_ATOMS: atom_id res chain seq x y z
N MET A 1 29.24 -25.10 54.87
CA MET A 1 30.02 -23.86 54.64
C MET A 1 30.40 -23.79 53.18
N ALA A 2 30.19 -22.61 52.58
CA ALA A 2 30.57 -22.05 51.25
C ALA A 2 31.45 -22.91 50.30
N SER A 3 31.29 -22.88 48.97
CA SER A 3 31.19 -21.69 48.13
C SER A 3 30.53 -21.92 46.75
N PHE A 4 29.84 -20.88 46.33
CA PHE A 4 29.44 -20.51 44.97
C PHE A 4 30.66 -20.24 44.06
N ASN A 5 30.56 -20.61 42.78
CA ASN A 5 31.12 -19.92 41.61
C ASN A 5 30.41 -20.51 40.37
N SER A 6 29.32 -19.90 39.89
CA SER A 6 29.29 -18.81 38.89
C SER A 6 29.77 -19.25 37.50
N LEU A 7 28.84 -19.79 36.69
CA LEU A 7 28.92 -19.73 35.23
C LEU A 7 27.84 -18.76 34.76
N ALA A 8 28.28 -17.62 34.23
CA ALA A 8 27.43 -16.58 33.67
C ALA A 8 26.72 -17.06 32.39
N PRO A 9 25.46 -16.68 32.15
CA PRO A 9 24.85 -16.85 30.84
C PRO A 9 25.45 -15.82 29.87
N THR A 10 26.03 -16.34 28.78
CA THR A 10 26.45 -15.56 27.61
C THR A 10 25.27 -14.74 27.08
N SER A 11 25.46 -13.43 27.02
CA SER A 11 24.53 -12.45 26.48
C SER A 11 24.14 -12.80 25.03
N GLU A 12 22.88 -13.16 24.86
CA GLU A 12 22.15 -13.06 23.59
C GLU A 12 22.29 -11.62 23.09
N LYS A 13 22.96 -11.41 21.95
CA LYS A 13 22.96 -10.11 21.27
C LYS A 13 21.57 -9.89 20.71
N GLN A 14 20.75 -9.20 21.50
CA GLN A 14 19.48 -8.63 21.10
C GLN A 14 19.68 -7.79 19.83
N ALA A 15 19.05 -8.19 18.73
CA ALA A 15 18.97 -7.39 17.53
C ALA A 15 18.33 -6.02 17.86
N PRO A 16 18.86 -4.90 17.34
CA PRO A 16 18.24 -3.61 17.59
C PRO A 16 16.84 -3.61 17.00
N GLY A 17 15.87 -3.26 17.82
CA GLY A 17 14.46 -3.16 17.45
C GLY A 17 14.30 -2.34 16.18
N LYS A 18 13.64 -2.93 15.18
CA LYS A 18 13.18 -2.25 13.96
C LYS A 18 12.01 -1.32 14.32
N THR A 19 12.26 -0.28 15.11
CA THR A 19 11.38 0.87 15.26
C THR A 19 12.14 2.09 14.78
N GLY A 20 12.54 2.05 13.52
CA GLY A 20 13.21 3.15 12.84
C GLY A 20 12.50 3.37 11.52
N LEU A 21 11.94 4.56 11.33
CA LEU A 21 11.54 5.04 10.02
C LEU A 21 12.71 4.78 9.04
N PRO A 22 12.48 4.21 7.85
CA PRO A 22 13.55 3.88 6.92
C PRO A 22 14.42 5.12 6.61
N VAL A 23 15.72 4.92 6.44
CA VAL A 23 16.77 5.97 6.42
C VAL A 23 16.49 7.10 5.42
N TRP A 24 15.80 6.83 4.31
CA TRP A 24 15.38 7.86 3.34
C TRP A 24 14.34 8.84 3.90
N MET A 25 13.58 8.49 4.94
CA MET A 25 12.66 9.41 5.65
C MET A 25 13.35 10.32 6.66
N LEU A 26 14.62 10.08 6.98
CA LEU A 26 15.36 10.94 7.90
C LEU A 26 15.92 12.19 7.20
N GLY A 27 15.69 12.36 5.89
CA GLY A 27 16.19 13.52 5.13
C GLY A 27 17.72 13.59 5.05
N LEU A 28 18.41 12.48 5.32
CA LEU A 28 19.88 12.39 5.33
C LEU A 28 20.47 11.91 3.98
N GLY A 29 19.65 11.81 2.94
CA GLY A 29 20.07 11.46 1.57
C GLY A 29 20.18 12.73 0.71
N ASN A 30 21.40 13.16 0.37
CA ASN A 30 21.63 14.32 -0.51
C ASN A 30 21.39 13.95 -2.00
N GLY A 31 20.17 13.57 -2.36
CA GLY A 31 19.77 13.32 -3.75
C GLY A 31 18.39 13.90 -4.04
N HIS A 32 18.24 14.63 -5.15
CA HIS A 32 16.96 15.23 -5.55
C HIS A 32 15.81 14.21 -5.64
N TRP A 33 16.13 12.94 -5.96
CA TRP A 33 15.15 11.85 -6.00
C TRP A 33 14.59 11.48 -4.62
N ASP A 34 15.41 11.56 -3.56
CA ASP A 34 14.96 11.28 -2.20
C ASP A 34 13.98 12.38 -1.74
N ASP A 35 14.28 13.64 -2.06
CA ASP A 35 13.40 14.79 -1.81
C ASP A 35 12.08 14.68 -2.57
N ASP A 36 12.11 14.31 -3.85
CA ASP A 36 10.92 14.17 -4.68
C ASP A 36 10.03 13.00 -4.22
N ILE A 37 10.62 11.85 -3.89
CA ILE A 37 9.91 10.69 -3.33
C ILE A 37 9.28 11.05 -1.98
N PHE A 38 10.04 11.70 -1.09
CA PHE A 38 9.54 12.12 0.21
C PHE A 38 8.38 13.12 0.07
N ARG A 39 8.50 14.11 -0.84
CA ARG A 39 7.45 15.09 -1.11
C ARG A 39 6.18 14.43 -1.63
N LEU A 40 6.30 13.46 -2.54
CA LEU A 40 5.17 12.70 -3.06
C LEU A 40 4.48 11.91 -1.95
N LEU A 41 5.23 11.16 -1.14
CA LEU A 41 4.67 10.40 -0.03
C LEU A 41 3.99 11.31 0.99
N ALA A 42 4.66 12.37 1.44
CA ALA A 42 4.09 13.35 2.36
C ALA A 42 2.77 13.91 1.83
N PHE A 43 2.70 14.22 0.53
CA PHE A 43 1.46 14.64 -0.12
C PHE A 43 0.37 13.56 -0.05
N LEU A 44 0.68 12.30 -0.38
CA LEU A 44 -0.29 11.19 -0.37
C LEU A 44 -0.83 10.90 1.04
N PHE A 45 0.02 10.95 2.06
CA PHE A 45 -0.38 10.80 3.46
C PHE A 45 -1.21 11.98 3.95
N HIS A 46 -0.78 13.22 3.65
CA HIS A 46 -1.52 14.42 4.04
C HIS A 46 -2.91 14.47 3.41
N GLN A 47 -3.03 14.04 2.16
CA GLN A 47 -4.31 13.89 1.47
C GLN A 47 -5.11 12.68 1.97
N GLY A 48 -4.54 11.80 2.80
CA GLY A 48 -5.17 10.58 3.30
C GLY A 48 -5.39 9.52 2.23
N VAL A 49 -4.70 9.63 1.09
CA VAL A 49 -4.70 8.63 0.01
C VAL A 49 -4.08 7.34 0.52
N LEU A 50 -2.97 7.48 1.23
CA LEU A 50 -2.27 6.42 1.95
C LEU A 50 -2.41 6.62 3.47
N ASP A 51 -2.40 5.52 4.22
CA ASP A 51 -2.33 5.51 5.68
C ASP A 51 -1.11 4.72 6.20
N GLU A 52 -0.95 4.66 7.52
CA GLU A 52 0.19 4.03 8.19
C GLU A 52 0.44 2.56 7.78
N GLN A 53 -0.58 1.84 7.30
CA GLN A 53 -0.41 0.46 6.84
C GLN A 53 0.53 0.39 5.63
N PHE A 54 0.56 1.41 4.78
CA PHE A 54 1.52 1.50 3.68
C PHE A 54 2.96 1.56 4.21
N MET A 55 3.19 2.27 5.33
CA MET A 55 4.52 2.30 5.94
C MET A 55 4.92 0.95 6.54
N GLN A 56 3.97 0.27 7.19
CA GLN A 56 4.21 -1.07 7.72
C GLN A 56 4.55 -2.05 6.59
N LEU A 57 3.89 -1.94 5.43
CA LEU A 57 4.21 -2.75 4.26
C LEU A 57 5.65 -2.52 3.79
N HIS A 58 6.12 -1.28 3.76
CA HIS A 58 7.51 -0.95 3.44
C HIS A 58 8.54 -1.50 4.45
N GLN A 59 8.19 -1.62 5.73
CA GLN A 59 9.08 -2.19 6.75
C GLN A 59 9.31 -3.70 6.60
N LEU A 60 8.43 -4.39 5.86
CA LEU A 60 8.57 -5.81 5.55
C LEU A 60 9.59 -6.07 4.43
N GLN A 61 9.92 -5.06 3.64
CA GLN A 61 10.92 -5.17 2.58
C GLN A 61 12.33 -5.10 3.16
N ASP A 62 13.20 -6.03 2.73
CA ASP A 62 14.60 -6.08 3.11
C ASP A 62 15.51 -6.51 1.94
N GLU A 63 16.80 -6.66 2.22
CA GLU A 63 17.80 -7.05 1.21
C GLU A 63 17.53 -8.44 0.58
N SER A 64 16.82 -9.33 1.29
CA SER A 64 16.45 -10.65 0.78
C SER A 64 15.22 -10.60 -0.14
N SER A 65 14.45 -9.52 -0.06
CA SER A 65 13.16 -9.35 -0.75
C SER A 65 12.98 -7.93 -1.32
N PRO A 66 13.92 -7.41 -2.12
CA PRO A 66 14.00 -5.98 -2.48
C PRO A 66 12.82 -5.44 -3.30
N ASN A 67 11.98 -6.33 -3.86
CA ASN A 67 10.80 -5.97 -4.66
C ASN A 67 9.47 -6.27 -3.96
N PHE A 68 9.50 -6.64 -2.68
CA PHE A 68 8.30 -7.10 -1.96
C PHE A 68 7.13 -6.12 -2.08
N VAL A 69 7.36 -4.82 -1.84
CA VAL A 69 6.29 -3.82 -1.88
C VAL A 69 5.72 -3.68 -3.29
N SER A 70 6.56 -3.58 -4.31
CA SER A 70 6.12 -3.40 -5.69
C SER A 70 5.36 -4.63 -6.21
N GLU A 71 5.75 -5.84 -5.79
CA GLU A 71 5.04 -7.09 -6.07
C GLU A 71 3.66 -7.12 -5.40
N VAL A 72 3.57 -6.81 -4.10
CA VAL A 72 2.30 -6.76 -3.36
C VAL A 72 1.34 -5.74 -3.99
N ILE A 73 1.83 -4.55 -4.30
CA ILE A 73 1.02 -3.50 -4.93
C ILE A 73 0.58 -3.90 -6.35
N SER A 74 1.44 -4.58 -7.11
CA SER A 74 1.08 -5.09 -8.44
C SER A 74 -0.01 -6.17 -8.37
N ILE A 75 0.05 -7.06 -7.39
CA ILE A 75 -0.98 -8.05 -7.11
C ILE A 75 -2.30 -7.34 -6.76
N TYR A 76 -2.24 -6.36 -5.86
CA TYR A 76 -3.41 -5.57 -5.47
C TYR A 76 -4.10 -4.94 -6.68
N PHE A 77 -3.35 -4.28 -7.57
CA PHE A 77 -3.95 -3.64 -8.74
C PHE A 77 -4.60 -4.65 -9.69
N ARG A 78 -3.93 -5.77 -9.97
CA ARG A 78 -4.46 -6.82 -10.85
C ARG A 78 -5.77 -7.41 -10.32
N GLU A 79 -5.83 -7.71 -9.02
CA GLU A 79 -7.04 -8.27 -8.42
C GLU A 79 -8.15 -7.22 -8.30
N SER A 80 -7.81 -5.98 -7.97
CA SER A 80 -8.78 -4.87 -7.88
C SER A 80 -9.43 -4.56 -9.23
N GLU A 81 -8.71 -4.66 -10.35
CA GLU A 81 -9.31 -4.48 -11.68
C GLU A 81 -10.39 -5.53 -11.97
N LYS A 82 -10.18 -6.78 -11.56
CA LYS A 82 -11.19 -7.84 -11.70
C LYS A 82 -12.43 -7.50 -10.86
N LEU A 83 -12.23 -7.06 -9.63
CA LEU A 83 -13.31 -6.67 -8.73
C LEU A 83 -14.10 -5.48 -9.31
N LEU A 84 -13.44 -4.42 -9.78
CA LEU A 84 -14.08 -3.26 -10.40
C LEU A 84 -14.89 -3.65 -11.65
N ARG A 85 -14.36 -4.54 -12.51
CA ARG A 85 -15.13 -5.05 -13.67
C ARG A 85 -16.39 -5.79 -13.23
N ASN A 86 -16.31 -6.61 -12.19
CA ASN A 86 -17.47 -7.33 -11.66
C ASN A 86 -18.51 -6.37 -11.05
N LEU A 87 -18.07 -5.34 -10.31
CA LEU A 87 -18.96 -4.30 -9.77
C LEU A 87 -19.71 -3.56 -10.88
N ARG A 88 -19.01 -3.18 -11.96
CA ARG A 88 -19.63 -2.56 -13.15
C ARG A 88 -20.67 -3.46 -13.78
N ALA A 89 -20.33 -4.73 -13.99
CA ALA A 89 -21.23 -5.70 -14.62
C ALA A 89 -22.52 -5.89 -13.79
N LEU A 90 -22.40 -6.00 -12.46
CA LEU A 90 -23.54 -6.14 -11.55
C LEU A 90 -24.45 -4.91 -11.56
N LEU A 91 -23.88 -3.70 -11.70
CA LEU A 91 -24.65 -2.46 -11.73
C LEU A 91 -25.14 -2.08 -13.13
N ALA A 92 -24.64 -2.68 -14.20
CA ALA A 92 -25.13 -2.43 -15.56
C ALA A 92 -26.57 -2.92 -15.74
N ASP A 93 -26.93 -4.04 -15.09
CA ASP A 93 -28.30 -4.55 -15.07
C ASP A 93 -29.16 -3.73 -14.08
N GLN A 94 -30.19 -3.06 -14.61
CA GLN A 94 -31.09 -2.21 -13.83
C GLN A 94 -32.19 -2.99 -13.12
N GLU A 95 -32.60 -4.14 -13.64
CA GLU A 95 -33.76 -4.88 -13.15
C GLU A 95 -33.35 -6.00 -12.18
N CYS A 96 -32.12 -6.52 -12.29
CA CYS A 96 -31.67 -7.69 -11.53
C CYS A 96 -30.30 -7.49 -10.85
N THR A 97 -30.07 -6.33 -10.21
CA THR A 97 -28.83 -6.11 -9.46
C THR A 97 -28.71 -7.07 -8.26
N ASP A 98 -27.74 -7.98 -8.28
CA ASP A 98 -27.40 -8.86 -7.15
C ASP A 98 -26.55 -8.10 -6.11
N TYR A 99 -27.23 -7.41 -5.19
CA TYR A 99 -26.59 -6.64 -4.11
C TYR A 99 -25.77 -7.49 -3.14
N ARG A 100 -26.07 -8.78 -3.02
CA ARG A 100 -25.29 -9.70 -2.19
C ARG A 100 -23.91 -9.94 -2.81
N LYS A 101 -23.85 -10.24 -4.12
CA LYS A 101 -22.58 -10.34 -4.84
C LYS A 101 -21.80 -9.03 -4.82
N LEU A 102 -22.50 -7.90 -4.96
CA LEU A 102 -21.90 -6.57 -4.86
C LEU A 102 -21.20 -6.38 -3.49
N GLY A 103 -21.89 -6.72 -2.39
CA GLY A 103 -21.34 -6.70 -1.04
C GLY A 103 -20.10 -7.60 -0.87
N CYS A 104 -20.10 -8.81 -1.46
CA CYS A 104 -18.93 -9.70 -1.42
C CYS A 104 -17.70 -9.08 -2.11
N HIS A 105 -17.87 -8.50 -3.30
CA HIS A 105 -16.76 -7.84 -4.00
C HIS A 105 -16.26 -6.60 -3.26
N LEU A 106 -17.16 -5.82 -2.65
CA LEU A 106 -16.80 -4.66 -1.85
C LEU A 106 -16.05 -5.04 -0.57
N ASN A 107 -16.47 -6.09 0.14
CA ASN A 107 -15.74 -6.59 1.30
C ASN A 107 -14.32 -7.03 0.95
N HIS A 108 -14.14 -7.68 -0.20
CA HIS A 108 -12.80 -8.03 -0.69
C HIS A 108 -11.99 -6.76 -0.92
N LEU A 109 -12.50 -5.78 -1.68
CA LEU A 109 -11.79 -4.52 -1.91
C LEU A 109 -11.48 -3.76 -0.62
N VAL A 110 -12.38 -3.75 0.38
CA VAL A 110 -12.11 -3.16 1.69
C VAL A 110 -10.91 -3.84 2.34
N GLY A 111 -10.89 -5.17 2.38
CA GLY A 111 -9.80 -5.94 2.99
C GLY A 111 -8.47 -5.73 2.28
N SER A 112 -8.44 -5.89 0.96
CA SER A 112 -7.21 -5.75 0.16
C SER A 112 -6.69 -4.31 0.13
N SER A 113 -7.58 -3.31 0.10
CA SER A 113 -7.18 -1.90 0.17
C SER A 113 -6.65 -1.55 1.55
N SER A 114 -7.24 -2.11 2.61
CA SER A 114 -6.71 -1.95 3.97
C SER A 114 -5.30 -2.51 4.07
N SER A 115 -5.03 -3.72 3.56
CA SER A 115 -3.72 -4.37 3.70
C SER A 115 -2.55 -3.63 3.04
N ILE A 116 -2.81 -2.75 2.07
CA ILE A 116 -1.79 -1.92 1.43
C ILE A 116 -1.83 -0.45 1.87
N GLY A 117 -2.71 -0.10 2.80
CA GLY A 117 -2.91 1.28 3.24
C GLY A 117 -3.58 2.21 2.25
N ALA A 118 -4.36 1.69 1.29
CA ALA A 118 -5.12 2.47 0.31
C ALA A 118 -6.41 3.06 0.93
N ASN A 119 -6.24 4.01 1.84
CA ASN A 119 -7.29 4.50 2.74
C ASN A 119 -8.50 5.12 2.02
N ARG A 120 -8.30 5.99 1.03
CA ARG A 120 -9.43 6.58 0.28
C ARG A 120 -10.25 5.53 -0.45
N VAL A 121 -9.60 4.61 -1.16
CA VAL A 121 -10.26 3.51 -1.88
C VAL A 121 -11.05 2.63 -0.90
N ARG A 122 -10.44 2.28 0.24
CA ARG A 122 -11.11 1.55 1.34
C ARG A 122 -12.38 2.28 1.80
N ASN A 123 -12.28 3.58 2.10
CA ASN A 123 -13.39 4.35 2.65
C ASN A 123 -14.55 4.47 1.67
N VAL A 124 -14.26 4.65 0.38
CA VAL A 124 -15.29 4.62 -0.67
C VAL A 124 -15.95 3.24 -0.74
N CYS A 125 -15.18 2.15 -0.68
CA CYS A 125 -15.75 0.80 -0.66
C CYS A 125 -16.67 0.56 0.54
N VAL A 126 -16.34 1.09 1.73
CA VAL A 126 -17.19 1.02 2.93
C VAL A 126 -18.51 1.78 2.71
N ALA A 127 -18.46 3.01 2.19
CA ALA A 127 -19.65 3.79 1.89
C ALA A 127 -20.52 3.13 0.80
N PHE A 128 -19.89 2.59 -0.24
CA PHE A 128 -20.54 1.84 -1.30
C PHE A 128 -21.24 0.59 -0.74
N ARG A 129 -20.59 -0.14 0.17
CA ARG A 129 -21.20 -1.31 0.82
C ARG A 129 -22.45 -0.92 1.60
N ALA A 130 -22.40 0.17 2.38
CA ALA A 130 -23.57 0.66 3.11
C ALA A 130 -24.72 1.07 2.17
N ALA A 131 -24.41 1.66 1.00
CA ALA A 131 -25.43 1.95 -0.02
C ALA A 131 -26.04 0.66 -0.60
N SER A 132 -25.21 -0.37 -0.80
CA SER A 132 -25.61 -1.68 -1.33
C SER A 132 -26.55 -2.42 -0.36
N GLU A 133 -26.26 -2.39 0.93
CA GLU A 133 -27.08 -2.99 2.00
C GLU A 133 -28.47 -2.32 2.12
N ARG A 134 -28.59 -1.06 1.69
CA ARG A 134 -29.85 -0.31 1.64
C ARG A 134 -30.55 -0.40 0.29
N TYR A 135 -30.07 -1.23 -0.64
CA TYR A 135 -30.59 -1.35 -2.00
C TYR A 135 -30.64 0.00 -2.75
N ASN A 136 -29.75 0.93 -2.40
CA ASN A 136 -29.74 2.28 -2.93
C ASN A 136 -28.96 2.34 -4.24
N ARG A 137 -29.61 1.97 -5.35
CA ARG A 137 -29.00 1.95 -6.69
C ARG A 137 -28.32 3.28 -7.09
N PRO A 138 -28.96 4.46 -6.95
CA PRO A 138 -28.29 5.72 -7.27
C PRO A 138 -27.05 5.96 -6.40
N GLY A 139 -27.09 5.60 -5.12
CA GLY A 139 -25.94 5.65 -4.21
C GLY A 139 -24.82 4.72 -4.65
N CYS A 140 -25.15 3.50 -5.08
CA CYS A 140 -24.21 2.53 -5.63
C CYS A 140 -23.52 3.04 -6.90
N LEU A 141 -24.28 3.60 -7.85
CA LEU A 141 -23.72 4.16 -9.09
C LEU A 141 -22.78 5.33 -8.83
N ARG A 142 -23.15 6.25 -7.93
CA ARG A 142 -22.25 7.35 -7.51
C ARG A 142 -20.99 6.82 -6.84
N SER A 143 -21.14 5.84 -5.95
CA SER A 143 -20.00 5.26 -5.24
C SER A 143 -19.08 4.50 -6.19
N LEU A 144 -19.60 3.83 -7.22
CA LEU A 144 -18.79 3.20 -8.26
C LEU A 144 -17.95 4.23 -9.01
N ALA A 145 -18.54 5.34 -9.45
CA ALA A 145 -17.80 6.40 -10.15
C ALA A 145 -16.67 6.99 -9.29
N VAL A 146 -16.96 7.26 -8.00
CA VAL A 146 -15.94 7.75 -7.05
C VAL A 146 -14.86 6.68 -6.80
N LEU A 147 -15.25 5.41 -6.69
CA LEU A 147 -14.32 4.31 -6.47
C LEU A 147 -13.34 4.17 -7.64
N GLU A 148 -13.83 4.26 -8.88
CA GLU A 148 -13.00 4.22 -10.08
C GLU A 148 -12.02 5.39 -10.13
N HIS A 149 -12.47 6.58 -9.75
CA HIS A 149 -11.63 7.77 -9.67
C HIS A 149 -10.50 7.60 -8.66
N GLU A 150 -10.84 7.25 -7.40
CA GLU A 150 -9.84 7.08 -6.34
C GLU A 150 -8.87 5.93 -6.64
N TYR A 151 -9.36 4.83 -7.23
CA TYR A 151 -8.51 3.73 -7.68
C TYR A 151 -7.51 4.18 -8.75
N CYS A 152 -7.97 4.89 -9.77
CA CYS A 152 -7.11 5.39 -10.85
C CYS A 152 -6.07 6.38 -10.31
N PHE A 153 -6.50 7.30 -9.43
CA PHE A 153 -5.62 8.26 -8.78
C PHE A 153 -4.51 7.57 -7.99
N LEU A 154 -4.86 6.60 -7.14
CA LEU A 154 -3.91 5.80 -6.39
C LEU A 154 -2.94 5.06 -7.31
N LYS A 155 -3.45 4.39 -8.35
CA LYS A 155 -2.65 3.63 -9.31
C LYS A 155 -1.59 4.50 -9.99
N ASN A 156 -2.00 5.67 -10.46
CA ASN A 156 -1.09 6.61 -11.12
C ASN A 156 0.00 7.12 -10.16
N LYS A 157 -0.37 7.44 -8.91
CA LYS A 157 0.58 7.97 -7.92
C LYS A 157 1.57 6.92 -7.42
N LEU A 158 1.14 5.68 -7.21
CA LEU A 158 2.06 4.59 -6.86
C LEU A 158 2.95 4.20 -8.05
N HIS A 159 2.45 4.30 -9.29
CA HIS A 159 3.30 4.11 -10.46
C HIS A 159 4.40 5.17 -10.56
N GLU A 160 4.04 6.45 -10.36
CA GLU A 160 4.99 7.57 -10.28
C GLU A 160 6.05 7.34 -9.19
N LEU A 161 5.63 6.92 -8.00
CA LEU A 161 6.52 6.57 -6.90
C LEU A 161 7.54 5.48 -7.29
N PHE A 162 7.07 4.35 -7.83
CA PHE A 162 7.95 3.25 -8.20
C PHE A 162 8.89 3.60 -9.36
N GLN A 163 8.46 4.46 -10.29
CA GLN A 163 9.35 4.97 -11.34
C GLN A 163 10.49 5.80 -10.74
N MET A 164 10.19 6.70 -9.79
CA MET A 164 11.20 7.49 -9.09
C MET A 164 12.17 6.59 -8.30
N GLU A 165 11.65 5.57 -7.59
CA GLU A 165 12.47 4.60 -6.87
C GLU A 165 13.41 3.83 -7.81
N GLN A 166 12.91 3.40 -8.98
CA GLN A 166 13.72 2.70 -9.98
C GLN A 166 14.82 3.61 -10.55
N GLN A 167 14.50 4.87 -10.86
CA GLN A 167 15.47 5.86 -11.36
C GLN A 167 16.57 6.13 -10.31
N ARG A 168 16.20 6.25 -9.04
CA ARG A 168 17.14 6.38 -7.92
C ARG A 168 18.11 5.21 -7.87
N VAL A 169 17.61 3.98 -7.98
CA VAL A 169 18.45 2.76 -8.00
C VAL A 169 19.37 2.71 -9.22
N MET A 170 18.86 3.06 -10.42
CA MET A 170 19.70 3.07 -11.63
C MET A 170 20.83 4.09 -11.54
N VAL A 171 20.56 5.32 -11.08
CA VAL A 171 21.59 6.36 -10.92
C VAL A 171 22.61 5.99 -9.83
N ALA A 172 22.17 5.34 -8.74
CA ALA A 172 23.05 4.81 -7.71
C ALA A 172 23.91 3.64 -8.23
N GLY A 173 23.36 2.76 -9.07
CA GLY A 173 24.07 1.66 -9.71
C GLY A 173 25.08 2.11 -10.77
N VAL A 174 24.81 3.21 -11.49
CA VAL A 174 25.76 3.81 -12.45
C VAL A 174 26.95 4.47 -11.74
N ARG A 175 26.81 4.88 -10.47
CA ARG A 175 27.93 5.41 -9.66
C ARG A 175 28.90 4.32 -9.16
N TYR A 176 28.54 3.04 -9.28
CA TYR A 176 29.46 1.92 -9.13
C TYR A 176 29.84 1.39 -10.52
N GLN A 177 30.58 2.19 -11.30
CA GLN A 177 31.41 1.60 -12.35
C GLN A 177 32.52 0.78 -11.66
N PRO A 178 32.68 -0.51 -11.97
CA PRO A 178 33.81 -1.29 -11.47
C PRO A 178 35.08 -0.62 -11.99
N LEU A 179 36.02 -0.32 -11.09
CA LEU A 179 37.40 -0.22 -11.50
C LEU A 179 37.77 -1.55 -12.18
N ILE A 180 38.31 -1.40 -13.38
CA ILE A 180 38.93 -2.39 -14.27
C ILE A 180 39.62 -3.50 -13.47
#